data_AF-A0A7V1QR09-F1
#
_entry.id   AF-A0A7V1QR09-F1
#
_cell.length_a   1.000
_cell.length_b   1.000
_cell.length_c   1.000
_cell.angle_alpha   90.00
_cell.angle_beta   90.00
_cell.angle_gamma   90.00
#
_symmetry.space_group_name_H-M   'P 1'
#
loop_
_entity.id
_entity.type
_entity.pdbx_description
1 polymer ?
#
loop_
_entity_poly.entity_id
_entity_poly.type
_entity_poly.pdbx_seq_one_letter_code
_entity_poly.pdbx_strand_id
1 'polypeptide(L)'
;MVAGRDYAAFAQRYRILTGRSLITPHPGLTVHERPTHRMGAELTVRFPADPAVLAELDFGEGVRIEPMGPPGWCGVKQTEAVERLLRLGFDLGQVADPAPIRERVPAAYRPAFDRGVALRRRLARGPERPSV
;
A
#
# COMPACT_ATOMS: atom_id res chain seq x y z
N MET A 1 12.89 17.38 7.53
CA MET A 1 13.52 16.67 6.40
C MET A 1 12.42 15.87 5.72
N VAL A 2 12.06 16.11 4.46
CA VAL A 2 11.02 15.30 3.80
C VAL A 2 11.66 14.01 3.31
N ALA A 3 11.13 12.88 3.78
CA ALA A 3 11.64 11.52 3.58
C ALA A 3 11.32 10.98 2.17
N GLY A 4 11.66 11.73 1.13
CA GLY A 4 11.59 11.26 -0.25
C GLY A 4 12.92 10.63 -0.68
N ARG A 5 12.87 9.51 -1.43
CA ARG A 5 14.06 9.00 -2.12
C ARG A 5 14.40 9.91 -3.30
N ASP A 6 15.67 9.91 -3.70
CA ASP A 6 16.12 10.53 -4.95
C ASP A 6 15.26 10.07 -6.13
N TYR A 7 14.66 11.03 -6.84
CA TYR A 7 13.65 10.75 -7.87
C TYR A 7 14.19 9.93 -9.02
N ALA A 8 15.44 10.13 -9.47
CA ALA A 8 15.99 9.37 -10.59
C ALA A 8 16.14 7.89 -10.22
N ALA A 9 16.69 7.62 -9.04
CA ALA A 9 16.80 6.26 -8.51
C ALA A 9 15.43 5.61 -8.27
N PHE A 10 14.45 6.37 -7.76
CA PHE A 10 13.09 5.90 -7.57
C PHE A 10 12.38 5.60 -8.91
N ALA A 11 12.46 6.52 -9.88
CA ALA A 11 11.87 6.37 -11.21
C ALA A 11 12.36 5.13 -11.93
N GLN A 12 13.66 4.88 -11.88
CA GLN A 12 14.25 3.68 -12.47
C GLN A 12 13.72 2.41 -11.80
N ARG A 13 13.68 2.36 -10.46
CA ARG A 13 13.17 1.20 -9.70
C ARG A 13 11.68 0.98 -9.95
N TYR A 14 10.88 2.03 -9.94
CA TYR A 14 9.44 1.94 -10.20
C TYR A 14 9.17 1.40 -11.61
N ARG A 15 9.93 1.87 -12.62
CA ARG A 15 9.83 1.35 -13.98
C ARG A 15 10.21 -0.13 -14.08
N ILE A 16 11.25 -0.55 -13.38
CA ILE A 16 11.65 -1.98 -13.31
C ILE A 16 10.55 -2.83 -12.68
N LEU A 17 9.93 -2.35 -11.60
CA LEU A 17 8.94 -3.11 -10.84
C LEU A 17 7.57 -3.17 -11.50
N THR A 18 7.15 -2.09 -12.17
CA THR A 18 5.77 -1.94 -12.66
C THR A 18 5.67 -1.89 -14.19
N GLY A 19 6.80 -1.71 -14.89
CA GLY A 19 6.83 -1.41 -16.33
C GLY A 19 6.34 0.00 -16.69
N ARG A 20 5.88 0.80 -15.71
CA ARG A 20 5.27 2.11 -15.93
C ARG A 20 6.26 3.24 -15.78
N SER A 21 6.00 4.33 -16.50
CA SER A 21 6.73 5.59 -16.34
C SER A 21 6.06 6.48 -15.30
N LEU A 22 6.85 7.26 -14.57
CA LEU A 22 6.37 8.24 -13.57
C LEU A 22 5.94 9.58 -14.18
N ILE A 23 5.92 9.69 -15.51
CA ILE A 23 5.53 10.92 -16.22
C ILE A 23 4.02 11.17 -16.08
N THR A 24 3.24 10.14 -15.79
CA THR A 24 1.78 10.21 -15.59
C THR A 24 1.44 10.08 -14.10
N PRO A 25 0.50 10.88 -13.56
CA PRO A 25 0.04 10.72 -12.17
C PRO A 25 -0.54 9.32 -11.95
N HIS A 26 -0.03 8.59 -10.95
CA HIS A 26 -0.57 7.31 -10.52
C HIS A 26 -1.29 7.48 -9.18
N PRO A 27 -2.46 6.85 -8.96
CA PRO A 27 -3.10 6.86 -7.65
C PRO A 27 -2.14 6.36 -6.56
N GLY A 28 -2.00 7.12 -5.46
CA GLY A 28 -1.10 6.77 -4.35
C GLY A 28 0.39 7.09 -4.57
N LEU A 29 0.77 7.66 -5.72
CA LEU A 29 2.11 8.21 -5.96
C LEU A 29 2.07 9.73 -5.83
N THR A 30 2.92 10.28 -4.97
CA THR A 30 3.15 11.73 -4.89
C THR A 30 4.59 12.03 -5.30
N VAL A 31 4.76 12.82 -6.35
CA VAL A 31 6.05 13.38 -6.75
C VAL A 31 6.17 14.77 -6.16
N HIS A 32 7.22 15.00 -5.37
CA HIS A 32 7.51 16.28 -4.73
C HIS A 32 8.57 17.01 -5.58
N GLU A 33 8.15 18.00 -6.37
CA GLU A 33 9.08 18.95 -6.99
C GLU A 33 9.47 20.03 -5.98
N ARG A 34 10.77 20.26 -5.80
CA ARG A 34 11.28 21.40 -5.02
C ARG A 34 12.17 22.27 -5.92
N PRO A 35 11.91 23.59 -6.01
CA PRO A 35 12.65 24.50 -6.89
C PRO A 35 14.17 24.55 -6.68
N THR A 36 14.67 24.12 -5.52
CA THR A 36 16.08 24.26 -5.11
C THR A 36 16.72 22.94 -4.63
N HIS A 37 16.00 21.81 -4.67
CA HIS A 37 16.48 20.52 -4.17
C HIS A 37 16.18 19.39 -5.14
N ARG A 38 16.95 18.29 -5.03
CA ARG A 38 16.74 17.03 -5.75
C ARG A 38 15.26 16.63 -5.66
N MET A 39 14.66 16.31 -6.81
CA MET A 39 13.30 15.78 -6.87
C MET A 39 13.17 14.56 -5.95
N GLY A 40 12.03 14.45 -5.25
CA GLY A 40 11.73 13.33 -4.37
C GLY A 40 10.41 12.66 -4.74
N ALA A 41 10.28 11.37 -4.47
CA ALA A 41 9.02 10.64 -4.65
C ALA A 41 8.64 9.86 -3.39
N GLU A 42 7.34 9.78 -3.13
CA GLU A 42 6.74 9.10 -1.99
C GLU A 42 5.58 8.23 -2.48
N LEU A 43 5.54 7.00 -2.01
CA LEU A 43 4.41 6.09 -2.24
C LEU A 43 3.56 6.00 -0.98
N THR A 44 2.26 6.14 -1.16
CA THR A 44 1.28 6.09 -0.09
C THR A 44 0.16 5.12 -0.41
N VAL A 45 -0.10 4.19 0.50
CA VAL A 45 -1.32 3.37 0.47
C VAL A 45 -2.31 3.95 1.47
N ARG A 46 -3.52 4.29 1.00
CA ARG A 46 -4.62 4.80 1.83
C ARG A 46 -5.76 3.80 1.86
N PHE A 47 -6.34 3.60 3.03
CA PHE A 47 -7.47 2.69 3.22
C PHE A 47 -8.36 3.15 4.39
N PRO A 48 -9.66 2.85 4.35
CA PRO A 48 -10.53 3.03 5.50
C PRO A 48 -10.21 1.96 6.55
N ALA A 49 -10.11 2.34 7.83
CA ALA A 49 -9.96 1.41 8.93
C ALA A 49 -10.51 2.01 10.22
N ASP A 50 -11.38 1.25 10.90
CA ASP A 50 -11.75 1.51 12.29
C ASP A 50 -10.73 0.88 13.26
N PRO A 51 -10.81 1.16 14.57
CA PRO A 51 -9.86 0.61 15.54
C PRO A 51 -9.79 -0.93 15.58
N ALA A 52 -10.90 -1.61 15.33
CA ALA A 52 -10.94 -3.08 15.33
C ALA A 52 -10.22 -3.64 14.09
N VAL A 53 -10.45 -3.04 12.93
CA VAL A 53 -9.73 -3.38 11.69
C VAL A 53 -8.25 -3.09 11.83
N LEU A 54 -7.87 -1.92 12.37
CA LEU A 54 -6.46 -1.54 12.57
C LEU A 54 -5.69 -2.56 13.40
N ALA A 55 -6.31 -3.13 14.44
CA ALA A 55 -5.70 -4.14 15.29
C ALA A 55 -5.41 -5.47 14.55
N GLU A 56 -6.08 -5.72 13.43
CA GLU A 56 -5.90 -6.94 12.61
C GLU A 56 -4.93 -6.72 11.43
N LEU A 57 -4.49 -5.47 11.17
CA LEU A 57 -3.61 -5.15 10.05
C LEU A 57 -2.13 -5.31 10.43
N ASP A 58 -1.42 -6.10 9.65
CA ASP A 58 0.03 -6.30 9.75
C ASP A 58 0.70 -6.01 8.40
N PHE A 59 1.49 -4.93 8.35
CA PHE A 59 2.29 -4.54 7.18
C PHE A 59 3.77 -4.93 7.32
N GLY A 60 4.11 -5.69 8.36
CA GLY A 60 5.46 -6.10 8.70
C GLY A 60 6.18 -5.12 9.63
N GLU A 61 7.32 -5.59 10.13
CA GLU A 61 8.12 -4.87 11.11
C GLU A 61 8.57 -3.48 10.63
N GLY A 62 8.47 -2.50 11.53
CA GLY A 62 8.86 -1.11 11.28
C GLY A 62 7.86 -0.28 10.48
N VAL A 63 6.81 -0.89 9.92
CA VAL A 63 5.78 -0.16 9.17
C VAL A 63 4.81 0.53 10.12
N ARG A 64 4.69 1.85 9.98
CA ARG A 64 3.78 2.69 10.77
C ARG A 64 2.54 3.04 9.95
N ILE A 65 1.37 2.79 10.52
CA ILE A 65 0.08 3.24 10.01
C ILE A 65 -0.23 4.57 10.68
N GLU A 66 -0.59 5.57 9.90
CA GLU A 66 -0.90 6.92 10.37
C GLU A 66 -2.31 7.34 9.92
N PRO A 67 -3.04 8.15 10.70
CA PRO A 67 -4.27 8.78 10.24
C PRO A 67 -4.02 9.61 8.98
N MET A 68 -4.85 9.45 7.95
CA MET A 68 -4.64 10.15 6.69
C MET A 68 -5.92 10.48 5.93
N GLY A 69 -6.26 11.77 5.90
CA GLY A 69 -7.45 12.28 5.23
C GLY A 69 -8.63 12.42 6.20
N PRO A 70 -9.88 12.18 5.75
CA PRO A 70 -11.06 12.28 6.59
C PRO A 70 -11.01 11.30 7.78
N PRO A 71 -11.79 11.54 8.86
CA PRO A 71 -11.92 10.60 9.97
C PRO A 71 -12.23 9.17 9.50
N GLY A 72 -11.54 8.17 10.06
CA GLY A 72 -11.66 6.76 9.66
C GLY A 72 -10.78 6.33 8.49
N TRP A 73 -9.96 7.22 7.94
CA TRP A 73 -8.94 6.87 6.95
C TRP A 73 -7.54 6.80 7.56
N CYS A 74 -6.81 5.77 7.16
CA CYS A 74 -5.43 5.54 7.55
C CYS A 74 -4.55 5.33 6.31
N GLY A 75 -3.24 5.39 6.50
CA GLY A 75 -2.32 5.04 5.44
C GLY A 75 -0.90 4.76 5.89
N VAL A 76 -0.11 4.25 4.96
CA VAL A 76 1.31 3.93 5.12
C VAL A 76 2.12 4.79 4.14
N LYS A 77 3.05 5.60 4.65
CA LYS A 77 3.92 6.53 3.90
C LYS A 77 5.38 6.06 3.78
N GLN A 78 5.62 4.77 3.94
CA GLN A 78 6.96 4.21 3.87
C GLN A 78 7.21 3.63 2.49
N THR A 79 8.02 4.32 1.68
CA THR A 79 8.33 3.92 0.30
C THR A 79 8.85 2.48 0.22
N GLU A 80 9.69 2.04 1.17
CA GLU A 80 10.14 0.64 1.25
C GLU A 80 8.99 -0.37 1.41
N ALA A 81 7.97 -0.02 2.19
CA ALA A 81 6.81 -0.88 2.41
C ALA A 81 5.97 -0.99 1.14
N VAL A 82 5.76 0.13 0.44
CA VAL A 82 4.98 0.12 -0.81
C VAL A 82 5.75 -0.55 -1.94
N GLU A 83 7.07 -0.38 -2.05
CA GLU A 83 7.92 -1.11 -3.00
C GLU A 83 7.86 -2.63 -2.77
N ARG A 84 7.78 -3.10 -1.52
CA ARG A 84 7.58 -4.52 -1.20
C ARG A 84 6.25 -5.02 -1.74
N LEU A 85 5.17 -4.25 -1.59
CA LEU A 85 3.86 -4.59 -2.14
C LEU A 85 3.89 -4.67 -3.68
N LEU A 86 4.52 -3.70 -4.35
CA LEU A 86 4.68 -3.72 -5.81
C LEU A 86 5.42 -4.98 -6.29
N ARG A 87 6.48 -5.41 -5.58
CA ARG A 87 7.23 -6.66 -5.89
C ARG A 87 6.36 -7.91 -5.78
N LEU A 88 5.42 -7.92 -4.85
CA LEU A 88 4.46 -9.00 -4.68
C LEU A 88 3.34 -8.97 -5.74
N GLY A 89 3.33 -7.97 -6.64
CA GLY A 89 2.33 -7.83 -7.68
C GLY A 89 1.10 -7.03 -7.28
N PHE A 90 1.13 -6.35 -6.13
CA PHE A 90 0.11 -5.35 -5.83
C PHE A 90 0.25 -4.19 -6.81
N ASP A 91 -0.88 -3.70 -7.31
CA ASP A 91 -0.94 -2.51 -8.15
C ASP A 91 -1.73 -1.41 -7.43
N LEU A 92 -1.25 -0.18 -7.55
CA LEU A 92 -1.87 0.96 -6.88
C LEU A 92 -3.12 1.41 -7.64
N GLY A 93 -4.23 1.58 -6.92
CA GLY A 93 -5.49 2.05 -7.50
C GLY A 93 -6.29 0.99 -8.27
N GLN A 94 -5.83 -0.25 -8.34
CA GLN A 94 -6.55 -1.37 -8.96
C GLN A 94 -6.98 -2.40 -7.91
N VAL A 95 -8.21 -2.88 -8.02
CA VAL A 95 -8.70 -4.02 -7.22
C VAL A 95 -8.13 -5.29 -7.84
N ALA A 96 -6.98 -5.74 -7.33
CA ALA A 96 -6.35 -6.96 -7.82
C ALA A 96 -7.06 -8.23 -7.28
N ASP A 97 -7.12 -9.24 -8.13
CA ASP A 97 -7.42 -10.63 -7.72
C ASP A 97 -6.33 -11.09 -6.74
N PRO A 98 -6.68 -11.52 -5.51
CA PRO A 98 -5.70 -11.99 -4.55
C PRO A 98 -4.97 -13.28 -4.96
N ALA A 99 -5.57 -14.12 -5.82
CA ALA A 99 -5.00 -15.41 -6.21
C ALA A 99 -3.59 -15.29 -6.86
N PRO A 100 -3.39 -14.50 -7.93
CA PRO A 100 -2.06 -14.33 -8.54
C PRO A 100 -1.04 -13.65 -7.62
N ILE A 101 -1.49 -12.81 -6.69
CA ILE A 101 -0.59 -12.18 -5.70
C ILE A 101 -0.09 -13.24 -4.71
N ARG A 102 -0.98 -14.13 -4.25
CA ARG A 102 -0.66 -15.19 -3.30
C ARG A 102 0.48 -16.09 -3.77
N GLU A 103 0.55 -16.37 -5.07
CA GLU A 103 1.61 -17.20 -5.67
C GLU A 103 3.00 -16.59 -5.51
N ARG A 104 3.08 -15.25 -5.51
CA ARG A 104 4.31 -14.48 -5.35
C ARG A 104 4.70 -14.25 -3.89
N VAL A 105 3.79 -14.50 -2.95
CA VAL A 105 4.07 -14.39 -1.51
C VAL A 105 4.93 -15.57 -1.05
N PRO A 106 6.10 -15.31 -0.41
CA PRO A 106 6.92 -16.37 0.16
C PRO A 106 6.14 -17.23 1.14
N ALA A 107 6.43 -18.54 1.18
CA ALA A 107 5.64 -19.52 1.93
C ALA A 107 5.42 -19.14 3.41
N ALA A 108 6.46 -18.58 4.06
CA ALA A 108 6.41 -18.13 5.45
C ALA A 108 5.35 -17.03 5.71
N TYR A 109 5.03 -16.21 4.71
CA TYR A 109 4.10 -15.09 4.83
C TYR A 109 2.70 -15.38 4.27
N ARG A 110 2.49 -16.54 3.62
CA ARG A 110 1.18 -16.92 3.06
C ARG A 110 0.06 -16.97 4.11
N PRO A 111 0.27 -17.48 5.35
CA PRO A 111 -0.79 -17.43 6.37
C PRO A 111 -1.24 -16.02 6.73
N ALA A 112 -0.31 -15.06 6.79
CA ALA A 112 -0.65 -13.65 7.04
C ALA A 112 -1.42 -13.05 5.86
N PHE A 113 -1.00 -13.34 4.62
CA PHE A 113 -1.71 -12.93 3.42
C PHE A 113 -3.15 -13.50 3.38
N ASP A 114 -3.33 -14.79 3.65
CA ASP A 114 -4.62 -15.47 3.63
C ASP A 114 -5.58 -14.89 4.69
N ARG A 115 -5.06 -14.53 5.88
CA ARG A 115 -5.83 -13.79 6.90
C ARG A 115 -6.30 -12.43 6.39
N GLY A 116 -5.42 -11.67 5.72
CA GLY A 116 -5.79 -10.40 5.10
C GLY A 116 -6.89 -10.53 4.03
N VAL A 117 -6.83 -11.59 3.21
CA VAL A 117 -7.88 -11.89 2.22
C VAL A 117 -9.21 -12.23 2.90
N ALA A 118 -9.18 -13.03 3.97
CA ALA A 118 -10.38 -13.35 4.76
C ALA A 118 -11.00 -12.10 5.40
N LEU A 119 -10.17 -11.22 5.99
CA LEU A 119 -10.59 -9.93 6.54
C LEU A 119 -11.24 -9.07 5.46
N ARG A 120 -10.62 -8.93 4.28
CA ARG A 120 -11.20 -8.20 3.14
C ARG A 120 -12.59 -8.73 2.78
N ARG A 121 -12.78 -10.05 2.73
CA ARG A 121 -14.08 -10.66 2.45
C ARG A 121 -15.10 -10.38 3.55
N ARG A 122 -14.70 -10.42 4.82
CA ARG A 122 -15.55 -10.09 5.97
C ARG A 122 -16.03 -8.64 5.90
N LEU A 123 -15.11 -7.71 5.65
CA LEU A 123 -15.42 -6.28 5.54
C LEU A 123 -16.32 -5.96 4.34
N ALA A 124 -16.11 -6.64 3.21
CA ALA A 124 -16.96 -6.48 2.02
C ALA A 124 -18.41 -6.97 2.22
N ARG A 125 -18.65 -7.90 3.15
CA ARG A 125 -19.99 -8.41 3.46
C ARG A 125 -20.80 -7.48 4.38
N GLY A 126 -20.17 -6.43 4.94
CA GLY A 126 -20.79 -5.57 5.96
C GLY A 126 -21.02 -6.31 7.29
N PRO A 127 -21.48 -5.62 8.35
CA PRO A 127 -21.85 -6.29 9.58
C PRO A 127 -22.99 -7.28 9.29
N GLU A 128 -22.84 -8.54 9.70
CA GLU A 128 -23.96 -9.48 9.74
C GLU A 128 -25.06 -8.83 10.57
N ARG A 129 -26.19 -8.48 9.94
CA ARG A 129 -27.37 -8.07 10.70
C ARG A 129 -27.75 -9.28 11.55
N PRO A 130 -27.82 -9.14 12.89
CA PRO A 130 -28.36 -10.22 13.70
C PRO A 130 -29.77 -10.49 13.17
N SER A 131 -30.01 -11.74 12.78
CA SER A 131 -31.35 -12.20 12.43
C SER A 131 -32.15 -12.15 13.72
N VAL A 132 -33.09 -11.20 13.78
CA VAL A 132 -34.16 -11.15 14.80
C VAL A 132 -35.27 -12.10 14.36
#